data_AF-A0A7V9BU74-F1
#
_entry.id   AF-A0A7V9BU74-F1
#
_cell.length_a   1.000
_cell.length_b   1.000
_cell.length_c   1.000
_cell.angle_alpha   90.00
_cell.angle_beta   90.00
_cell.angle_gamma   90.00
#
_symmetry.space_group_name_H-M   'P 1'
#
loop_
_entity.id
_entity.type
_entity.pdbx_description
1 polymer ?
#
loop_
_entity_poly.entity_id
_entity_poly.type
_entity_poly.pdbx_seq_one_letter_code
_entity_poly.pdbx_strand_id
1 'polypeptide(L)'
;MGSIFEVIRQAYGERGFRDEWRNHHQGGPCSYGARDHVVRPGSPEIVAEVQAFAWNPTVPGAKSEDTVLCTEAGCENLTRSPSWPQNADGNDIWRR
;
A
#
# COMPACT_ATOMS: atom_id res chain seq x y z
N MET A 1 -7.54 -10.79 0.27
CA MET A 1 -6.49 -9.84 0.66
C MET A 1 -5.10 -10.44 0.54
N GLY A 2 -4.93 -11.76 0.72
CA GLY A 2 -3.65 -12.44 0.50
C GLY A 2 -3.02 -12.17 -0.87
N SER A 3 -3.82 -12.13 -1.94
CA SER A 3 -3.32 -11.79 -3.29
C SER A 3 -2.75 -10.38 -3.38
N ILE A 4 -3.39 -9.38 -2.76
CA ILE A 4 -2.88 -8.01 -2.64
C ILE A 4 -1.57 -8.01 -1.85
N PHE A 5 -1.49 -8.79 -0.77
CA PHE A 5 -0.27 -8.88 0.02
C PHE A 5 0.89 -9.49 -0.79
N GLU A 6 0.62 -10.43 -1.70
CA GLU A 6 1.66 -10.96 -2.59
C GLU A 6 2.15 -9.91 -3.61
N VAL A 7 1.27 -9.03 -4.09
CA VAL A 7 1.69 -7.87 -4.90
C VAL A 7 2.62 -6.95 -4.11
N ILE A 8 2.31 -6.70 -2.83
CA ILE A 8 3.19 -5.92 -1.94
C ILE A 8 4.56 -6.60 -1.84
N ARG A 9 4.61 -7.90 -1.58
CA ARG A 9 5.88 -8.66 -1.48
C ARG A 9 6.69 -8.63 -2.78
N GLN A 10 6.02 -8.72 -3.92
CA GLN A 10 6.67 -8.60 -5.23
C GLN A 10 7.28 -7.21 -5.42
N ALA A 11 6.53 -6.15 -5.12
CA ALA A 11 7.02 -4.77 -5.22
C ALA A 11 8.27 -4.53 -4.36
N TYR A 12 8.30 -5.06 -3.14
CA TYR A 12 9.50 -5.05 -2.30
C TYR A 12 10.69 -5.73 -2.99
N GLY A 13 10.48 -6.91 -3.59
CA GLY A 13 11.51 -7.65 -4.32
C GLY A 13 12.05 -6.91 -5.53
N GLU A 14 11.17 -6.31 -6.34
CA GLU A 14 11.53 -5.53 -7.53
C GLU A 14 12.39 -4.30 -7.19
N ARG A 15 12.20 -3.74 -5.99
CA ARG A 15 12.99 -2.59 -5.49
C ARG A 15 14.24 -2.97 -4.73
N GLY A 16 14.60 -4.26 -4.66
CA GLY A 16 15.80 -4.73 -3.95
C GLY A 16 15.63 -4.92 -2.44
N PHE A 17 14.39 -4.86 -1.94
CA PHE A 17 14.04 -4.92 -0.51
C PHE A 17 13.19 -6.17 -0.19
N ARG A 18 13.48 -7.30 -0.84
CA ARG A 18 12.66 -8.55 -0.86
C ARG A 18 12.05 -8.95 0.48
N ASP A 19 12.76 -8.76 1.58
CA ASP A 19 12.34 -9.22 2.90
C ASP A 19 11.92 -8.10 3.87
N GLU A 20 12.05 -6.83 3.47
CA GLU A 20 11.79 -5.66 4.33
C GLU A 20 10.32 -5.55 4.76
N TRP A 21 9.38 -6.09 3.99
CA TRP A 21 7.97 -6.13 4.37
C TRP A 21 7.72 -6.85 5.71
N ARG A 22 8.67 -7.67 6.21
CA ARG A 22 8.57 -8.34 7.51
C ARG A 22 8.86 -7.42 8.69
N ASN A 23 9.58 -6.32 8.46
CA ASN A 23 10.06 -5.43 9.51
C ASN A 23 8.98 -4.44 9.99
N HIS A 24 7.87 -4.32 9.25
CA HIS A 24 6.73 -3.49 9.60
C HIS A 24 5.45 -4.07 9.01
N HIS A 25 4.28 -3.74 9.53
CA HIS A 25 3.05 -4.10 8.84
C HIS A 25 2.87 -3.22 7.60
N GLN A 26 2.20 -3.76 6.57
CA GLN A 26 2.09 -3.06 5.28
C GLN A 26 0.78 -2.32 5.07
N GLY A 27 -0.13 -2.44 6.03
CA GLY A 27 -1.39 -1.72 6.05
C GLY A 27 -2.59 -2.66 6.00
N GLY A 28 -3.71 -2.12 5.58
CA GLY A 28 -4.98 -2.83 5.52
C GLY A 28 -6.17 -1.88 5.55
N PRO A 29 -7.39 -2.43 5.64
CA PRO A 29 -8.60 -1.64 5.77
C PRO A 29 -8.54 -0.66 6.95
N CYS A 30 -9.10 0.53 6.74
CA CYS A 30 -9.18 1.58 7.76
C CYS A 30 -10.53 2.28 7.73
N SER A 31 -10.88 2.89 8.86
CA SER A 31 -12.10 3.66 9.04
C SER A 31 -11.82 4.78 10.06
N TYR A 32 -12.70 4.99 11.04
CA TYR A 32 -12.44 5.89 12.18
C TYR A 32 -11.19 5.51 12.98
N GLY A 33 -10.90 4.20 13.06
CA GLY A 33 -9.67 3.68 13.64
C GLY A 33 -8.53 3.64 12.62
N ALA A 34 -7.29 3.61 13.12
CA ALA A 34 -6.11 3.53 12.27
C ALA A 34 -6.15 2.31 11.33
N ARG A 35 -6.59 1.15 11.82
CA ARG A 35 -6.81 -0.07 11.02
C ARG A 35 -7.98 -0.86 11.60
N ASP A 36 -8.86 -1.36 10.74
CA ASP A 36 -9.87 -2.35 11.15
C ASP A 36 -9.19 -3.71 11.37
N HIS A 37 -8.25 -4.04 10.49
CA HIS A 37 -7.27 -5.12 10.68
C HIS A 37 -6.03 -4.89 9.81
N VAL A 38 -4.94 -5.58 10.17
CA VAL A 38 -3.70 -5.60 9.38
C VAL A 38 -3.75 -6.76 8.41
N VAL A 39 -3.51 -6.48 7.13
CA VAL A 39 -3.40 -7.51 6.11
C VAL A 39 -2.04 -8.21 6.22
N ARG A 40 -2.06 -9.54 6.11
CA ARG A 40 -0.91 -10.43 6.22
C ARG A 40 -0.84 -11.40 5.03
N PRO A 41 0.28 -12.12 4.84
CA PRO A 41 0.30 -13.24 3.90
C PRO A 41 -0.84 -14.21 4.18
N GLY A 42 -1.60 -14.57 3.15
CA GLY A 42 -2.72 -15.51 3.27
C GLY A 42 -4.00 -14.94 3.92
N SER A 43 -4.07 -13.64 4.20
CA SER A 43 -5.29 -12.98 4.73
C SER A 43 -6.54 -13.35 3.91
N PRO A 44 -7.53 -14.05 4.50
CA PRO A 44 -8.67 -14.63 3.78
C PRO A 44 -9.74 -13.59 3.41
N GLU A 45 -9.69 -12.40 4.01
CA GLU A 45 -10.67 -11.35 3.81
C GLU A 45 -10.72 -10.92 2.33
N ILE A 46 -11.87 -10.42 1.87
CA ILE A 46 -12.04 -9.86 0.53
C ILE A 46 -12.31 -8.37 0.61
N VAL A 47 -12.02 -7.65 -0.48
CA VAL A 47 -12.33 -6.22 -0.59
C VAL A 47 -13.84 -6.06 -0.60
N ALA A 48 -14.38 -5.23 0.29
CA ALA A 48 -15.79 -4.85 0.28
C ALA A 48 -16.07 -3.79 -0.80
N GLU A 49 -17.33 -3.68 -1.23
CA GLU A 49 -17.77 -2.84 -2.35
C GLU A 49 -17.33 -1.38 -2.26
N VAL A 50 -17.32 -0.81 -1.05
CA VAL A 50 -16.81 0.53 -0.75
C VAL A 50 -15.93 0.43 0.48
N GLN A 51 -14.61 0.42 0.30
CA GLN A 51 -13.67 0.20 1.40
C GLN A 51 -12.44 1.09 1.29
N ALA A 52 -12.12 1.77 2.39
CA ALA A 52 -10.89 2.52 2.52
C ALA A 52 -9.76 1.63 3.06
N PHE A 53 -8.56 1.85 2.55
CA PHE A 53 -7.34 1.18 2.94
C PHE A 53 -6.27 2.20 3.23
N ALA A 54 -5.49 1.98 4.28
CA ALA A 54 -4.28 2.74 4.54
C ALA A 54 -3.07 1.82 4.33
N TRP A 55 -2.40 1.99 3.18
CA TRP A 55 -1.23 1.21 2.78
C TRP A 55 0.04 1.97 3.09
N ASN A 56 1.01 1.30 3.70
CA ASN A 56 2.15 1.98 4.28
C ASN A 56 3.51 1.30 4.11
N PRO A 57 3.99 1.19 2.86
CA PRO A 57 5.29 0.60 2.57
C PRO A 57 6.41 1.32 3.34
N THR A 58 7.26 0.51 3.96
CA THR A 58 8.36 0.93 4.82
C THR A 58 9.65 0.20 4.44
N VAL A 59 10.74 0.94 4.33
CA VAL A 59 12.11 0.44 4.11
C VAL A 59 13.03 1.07 5.16
N PRO A 60 14.30 0.65 5.29
CA PRO A 60 15.22 1.28 6.23
C PRO A 60 15.33 2.78 6.01
N GLY A 61 14.97 3.56 7.03
CA GLY A 61 15.04 5.03 7.00
C GLY A 61 13.90 5.75 6.28
N ALA A 62 12.90 5.06 5.72
CA ALA A 62 11.80 5.71 5.04
C ALA A 62 10.47 4.94 5.14
N LYS A 63 9.37 5.69 5.22
CA LYS A 63 8.00 5.20 5.16
C LYS A 63 7.16 6.17 4.34
N SER A 64 6.29 5.63 3.50
CA SER A 64 5.21 6.38 2.85
C SER A 64 3.89 5.77 3.29
N GLU A 65 2.82 6.55 3.38
CA GLU A 65 1.48 6.06 3.67
C GLU A 65 0.45 6.84 2.85
N ASP A 66 -0.48 6.13 2.23
CA ASP A 66 -1.62 6.72 1.53
C ASP A 66 -2.91 5.99 1.91
N THR A 67 -3.99 6.76 1.97
CA THR A 67 -5.35 6.25 2.10
C THR A 67 -6.00 6.16 0.72
N VAL A 68 -6.45 4.97 0.37
CA VAL A 68 -7.09 4.67 -0.91
C VAL A 68 -8.52 4.19 -0.65
N LEU A 69 -9.50 4.83 -1.29
CA LEU A 69 -10.89 4.37 -1.31
C LEU A 69 -11.11 3.52 -2.55
N CYS A 70 -11.46 2.26 -2.38
CA CYS A 70 -11.84 1.38 -3.48
C CYS A 70 -13.36 1.24 -3.54
N THR A 71 -13.89 1.40 -4.76
CA THR A 71 -15.29 1.25 -5.14
C THR A 71 -15.41 0.33 -6.36
N GLU A 72 -16.62 0.00 -6.79
CA GLU A 72 -16.85 -0.70 -8.07
C GLU A 72 -16.29 0.06 -9.28
N ALA A 73 -16.24 1.40 -9.23
CA ALA A 73 -15.70 2.24 -10.30
C ALA A 73 -14.16 2.24 -10.34
N GLY A 74 -13.50 1.70 -9.31
CA GLY A 74 -12.06 1.70 -9.15
C GLY A 74 -11.60 2.28 -7.81
N CYS A 75 -10.29 2.48 -7.67
CA CYS A 75 -9.66 2.98 -6.46
C CYS A 75 -9.13 4.41 -6.62
N GLU A 76 -9.41 5.27 -5.65
CA GLU A 76 -8.98 6.66 -5.57
C GLU A 76 -8.03 6.88 -4.39
N ASN A 77 -6.89 7.54 -4.61
CA ASN A 77 -6.00 7.96 -3.52
C ASN A 77 -6.50 9.29 -2.94
N LEU A 78 -7.02 9.24 -1.70
CA LEU A 78 -7.60 10.36 -0.98
C LEU A 78 -6.57 11.30 -0.33
N THR A 79 -5.31 10.86 -0.21
CA THR A 79 -4.24 11.57 0.50
C THR A 79 -3.13 12.04 -0.43
N ARG A 80 -3.36 11.98 -1.75
CA ARG A 80 -2.38 12.41 -2.75
C ARG A 80 -1.97 13.87 -2.51
N SER A 81 -0.70 14.07 -2.20
CA SER A 81 -0.12 15.40 -2.03
C SER A 81 0.50 15.92 -3.34
N PRO A 82 0.07 17.06 -3.89
CA PRO A 82 0.63 17.63 -5.13
C PRO A 82 2.12 17.96 -5.04
N SER A 83 2.63 18.22 -3.84
CA SER A 83 4.05 18.56 -3.61
C SER A 83 4.93 17.33 -3.42
N TRP A 84 4.35 16.14 -3.30
CA TRP A 84 5.12 14.90 -3.22
C TRP A 84 5.64 14.51 -4.61
N PRO A 85 6.92 14.11 -4.74
CA PRO A 85 7.45 13.60 -6.01
C PRO A 85 6.62 12.42 -6.50
N GLN A 86 6.01 12.57 -7.67
CA GLN A 86 5.16 11.58 -8.30
C GLN A 86 5.72 11.23 -9.67
N ASN A 87 5.71 9.94 -10.03
CA ASN A 87 5.97 9.53 -11.41
C ASN A 87 4.76 9.99 -12.25
N ALA A 88 4.89 11.08 -12.99
CA ALA A 88 3.82 11.54 -13.89
C ALA A 88 3.57 10.53 -15.04
N ASP A 89 4.59 9.74 -15.41
CA ASP A 89 4.61 8.99 -16.68
C ASP A 89 4.98 7.50 -16.53
N GLY A 90 4.97 6.96 -15.30
CA GLY A 90 5.39 5.56 -15.04
C GLY A 90 6.91 5.30 -15.09
N ASN A 91 7.73 6.31 -15.34
CA ASN A 91 9.19 6.23 -15.21
C ASN A 91 9.65 6.51 -13.77
N ASP A 92 10.64 5.74 -13.33
CA ASP A 92 11.14 5.71 -11.95
C ASP A 92 11.87 7.02 -11.58
N ILE A 93 11.25 7.88 -10.77
CA ILE A 93 11.83 9.15 -10.27
C ILE A 93 13.07 8.97 -9.37
N TRP A 94 13.42 7.72 -9.05
CA TRP A 94 14.49 7.38 -8.10
C TRP A 94 15.77 6.85 -8.75
N ARG A 95 15.92 6.93 -10.09
CA ARG A 95 17.24 6.71 -10.71
C ARG A 95 18.17 7.90 -10.41
N ARG A 96 19.07 7.72 -9.46
CA ARG A 96 20.40 8.34 -9.49
C ARG A 96 21.34 7.50 -10.34
#